data_AF-A0A954SMN0-F1
#
_entry.id   AF-A0A954SMN0-F1
#
_cell.length_a   1.000
_cell.length_b   1.000
_cell.length_c   1.000
_cell.angle_alpha   90.00
_cell.angle_beta   90.00
_cell.angle_gamma   90.00
#
_symmetry.space_group_name_H-M   'P 1'
#
loop_
_entity.id
_entity.type
_entity.pdbx_description
1 polymer ?
#
loop_
_entity_poly.entity_id
_entity_poly.type
_entity_poly.pdbx_seq_one_letter_code
_entity_poly.pdbx_strand_id
1 'polypeptide(L)'
;MPIQPGSVSPEWPRNPIDLFIADRLASAGLAPNPPADRLTLLRRASFDLHGLPPSPDEVERFLSDTTPSAWRDCLDRLLNDPAYGERWARHWMDVVHFAETHGHDQDRVREHAWPYRDYLITRFNSDLPYGQFVMEQVAGDVLDPANPRAIEATGFLAAGPWDESSLRDIQENSIDREVGRYLDRD
;
A
#
# COMPACT_ATOMS: atom_id res chain seq x y z
N MET A 1 -27.43 25.10 -8.25
CA MET A 1 -28.34 24.64 -9.34
C MET A 1 -28.55 23.15 -9.21
N PRO A 2 -29.76 22.61 -9.41
CA PRO A 2 -29.96 21.18 -9.45
C PRO A 2 -29.35 20.63 -10.74
N ILE A 3 -28.55 19.56 -10.61
CA ILE A 3 -27.85 18.89 -11.71
C ILE A 3 -28.89 18.05 -12.46
N GLN A 4 -29.08 18.29 -13.75
CA GLN A 4 -29.96 17.45 -14.57
C GLN A 4 -29.26 16.11 -14.86
N PRO A 5 -29.98 14.97 -14.81
CA PRO A 5 -29.40 13.66 -15.10
C PRO A 5 -29.08 13.56 -16.59
N GLY A 6 -27.78 13.58 -16.92
CA GLY A 6 -27.29 13.36 -18.28
C GLY A 6 -26.98 11.89 -18.49
N SER A 7 -27.63 11.27 -19.49
CA SER A 7 -27.15 10.01 -20.07
C SER A 7 -25.65 10.11 -20.38
N VAL A 8 -24.86 9.11 -20.03
CA VAL A 8 -23.41 9.10 -20.29
C VAL A 8 -23.16 9.34 -21.78
N SER A 9 -22.42 10.40 -22.13
CA SER A 9 -22.07 10.71 -23.52
C SER A 9 -21.22 9.58 -24.11
N PRO A 10 -21.42 9.19 -25.38
CA PRO A 10 -20.64 8.11 -26.01
C PRO A 10 -19.12 8.36 -26.05
N GLU A 11 -18.69 9.62 -25.91
CA GLU A 11 -17.29 10.05 -25.93
C GLU A 11 -16.60 10.00 -24.56
N TRP A 12 -17.34 9.78 -23.46
CA TRP A 12 -16.76 9.72 -22.12
C TRP A 12 -15.92 8.44 -21.88
N PRO A 13 -16.39 7.22 -22.24
CA PRO A 13 -15.62 6.01 -22.06
C PRO A 13 -14.36 6.03 -22.94
N ARG A 14 -13.18 5.91 -22.33
CA ARG A 14 -11.88 5.90 -23.02
C ARG A 14 -11.29 4.50 -23.15
N ASN A 15 -11.73 3.57 -22.31
CA ASN A 15 -11.30 2.18 -22.32
C ASN A 15 -12.49 1.23 -22.06
N PRO A 16 -12.35 -0.09 -22.27
CA PRO A 16 -13.44 -1.05 -22.05
C PRO A 16 -13.96 -1.12 -20.62
N ILE A 17 -13.14 -0.80 -19.61
CA ILE A 17 -13.54 -0.78 -18.19
C ILE A 17 -14.53 0.35 -17.94
N ASP A 18 -14.31 1.51 -18.57
CA ASP A 18 -15.18 2.69 -18.43
C ASP A 18 -16.62 2.39 -18.89
N LEU A 19 -16.82 1.43 -19.79
CA LEU A 19 -18.15 1.01 -20.22
C LEU A 19 -18.97 0.39 -19.08
N PHE A 20 -18.34 -0.38 -18.19
CA PHE A 20 -19.02 -0.95 -17.02
C PHE A 20 -19.41 0.14 -16.01
N ILE A 21 -18.57 1.17 -15.87
CA ILE A 21 -18.86 2.33 -15.01
C ILE A 21 -20.02 3.14 -15.62
N ALA A 22 -19.97 3.38 -16.94
CA ALA A 22 -21.01 4.10 -17.66
C ALA A 22 -22.39 3.42 -17.54
N ASP A 23 -22.44 2.10 -17.65
CA ASP A 23 -23.67 1.31 -17.48
C ASP A 23 -24.28 1.49 -16.08
N ARG A 24 -23.44 1.44 -15.04
CA ARG A 24 -23.87 1.65 -13.65
C ARG A 24 -24.34 3.09 -13.39
N LEU A 25 -23.62 4.08 -13.92
CA LEU A 25 -24.01 5.49 -13.82
C LEU A 25 -25.35 5.75 -14.51
N ALA A 26 -25.51 5.24 -15.74
CA ALA A 26 -26.75 5.36 -16.50
C ALA A 26 -27.93 4.72 -15.77
N SER A 27 -27.75 3.51 -15.24
CA SER A 27 -28.77 2.80 -14.44
C SER A 27 -29.16 3.56 -13.17
N ALA A 28 -28.24 4.33 -12.60
CA ALA A 28 -28.47 5.18 -11.44
C ALA A 28 -28.99 6.60 -11.80
N GLY A 29 -29.17 6.92 -13.09
CA GLY A 29 -29.53 8.26 -13.55
C GLY A 29 -28.46 9.32 -13.25
N LEU A 30 -27.20 8.92 -13.12
CA LEU A 30 -26.07 9.79 -12.83
C LEU A 30 -25.24 10.05 -14.09
N ALA A 31 -24.66 11.25 -14.15
CA ALA A 31 -23.67 11.62 -15.15
C ALA A 31 -22.27 11.62 -14.51
N PRO A 32 -21.20 11.30 -15.27
CA PRO A 32 -19.84 11.47 -14.79
C PRO A 32 -19.54 12.93 -14.48
N ASN A 33 -18.72 13.16 -13.45
CA ASN A 33 -18.19 14.49 -13.17
C ASN A 33 -17.17 14.92 -14.25
N PRO A 34 -17.03 16.24 -14.50
CA PRO A 34 -15.97 16.73 -15.36
C PRO A 34 -14.58 16.37 -14.78
N PRO A 35 -13.55 16.22 -15.62
CA PRO A 35 -12.19 16.07 -15.15
C PRO A 35 -11.79 17.20 -14.20
N ALA A 36 -11.04 16.86 -13.15
CA ALA A 36 -10.46 17.88 -12.29
C ALA A 36 -9.44 18.75 -13.06
N ASP A 37 -9.24 19.98 -12.58
CA ASP A 37 -8.19 20.84 -13.13
C ASP A 37 -6.80 20.23 -12.91
N ARG A 38 -5.84 20.65 -13.74
CA ARG A 38 -4.47 20.10 -13.74
C ARG A 38 -3.80 20.19 -12.37
N LEU A 39 -3.92 21.31 -11.67
CA LEU A 39 -3.28 21.48 -10.38
C LEU A 39 -3.90 20.54 -9.34
N THR A 40 -5.23 20.40 -9.34
CA THR A 40 -5.92 19.45 -8.46
C THR A 40 -5.53 18.01 -8.76
N LEU A 41 -5.40 17.62 -10.02
CA LEU A 41 -4.93 16.29 -10.41
C LEU A 41 -3.53 16.00 -9.89
N LEU A 42 -2.59 16.92 -10.10
CA LEU A 42 -1.22 16.79 -9.60
C LEU A 42 -1.18 16.66 -8.07
N ARG A 43 -1.93 17.53 -7.36
CA ARG A 43 -1.98 17.48 -5.89
C ARG A 43 -2.51 16.14 -5.38
N ARG A 44 -3.58 15.62 -5.97
CA ARG A 44 -4.14 14.31 -5.60
C ARG A 44 -3.12 13.19 -5.83
N ALA A 45 -2.55 13.11 -7.03
CA ALA A 45 -1.55 12.09 -7.33
C ALA A 45 -0.33 12.16 -6.41
N SER A 46 0.16 13.36 -6.08
CA SER A 46 1.26 13.55 -5.14
C SER A 46 0.91 13.05 -3.73
N PHE A 47 -0.27 13.38 -3.20
CA PHE A 47 -0.69 12.89 -1.90
C PHE A 47 -0.94 11.38 -1.89
N ASP A 48 -1.51 10.84 -2.96
CA ASP A 48 -1.80 9.42 -3.05
C ASP A 48 -0.50 8.60 -3.16
N LEU A 49 0.43 9.03 -4.03
CA LEU A 49 1.65 8.29 -4.33
C LEU A 49 2.78 8.56 -3.36
N HIS A 50 2.94 9.78 -2.83
CA HIS A 50 4.05 10.14 -1.94
C HIS A 50 3.60 10.55 -0.54
N GLY A 51 2.31 10.79 -0.30
CA GLY A 51 1.81 11.28 0.99
C GLY A 51 2.07 12.77 1.25
N LEU A 52 2.68 13.49 0.31
CA LEU A 52 3.08 14.88 0.44
C LEU A 52 2.52 15.73 -0.71
N PRO A 53 2.33 17.06 -0.51
CA PRO A 53 1.99 17.94 -1.61
C PRO A 53 3.13 18.06 -2.62
N PRO A 54 2.85 18.36 -3.89
CA PRO A 54 3.89 18.57 -4.89
C PRO A 54 4.71 19.82 -4.56
N SER A 55 6.00 19.78 -4.89
CA SER A 55 6.87 20.95 -4.77
C SER A 55 6.50 22.06 -5.77
N PRO A 56 6.88 23.33 -5.51
CA PRO A 56 6.65 24.42 -6.46
C PRO A 56 7.22 24.13 -7.86
N ASP A 57 8.41 23.55 -7.95
CA ASP A 57 9.08 23.21 -9.20
C ASP A 57 8.32 22.13 -9.98
N GLU A 58 7.75 21.14 -9.28
CA GLU A 58 6.91 20.12 -9.90
C GLU A 58 5.60 20.68 -10.44
N VAL A 59 5.00 21.61 -9.71
CA VAL A 59 3.80 22.33 -10.14
C VAL A 59 4.11 23.13 -11.41
N GLU A 60 5.17 23.93 -11.41
CA GLU A 60 5.56 24.72 -12.57
C GLU A 60 5.86 23.84 -13.79
N ARG A 61 6.66 22.79 -13.61
CA ARG A 61 7.00 21.83 -14.65
C ARG A 61 5.75 21.16 -15.25
N PHE A 62 4.82 20.71 -14.41
CA PHE A 62 3.62 20.03 -14.90
C PHE A 62 2.62 21.00 -15.54
N LEU A 63 2.47 22.22 -15.03
CA LEU A 63 1.53 23.20 -15.59
C LEU A 63 2.03 23.81 -16.90
N SER A 64 3.35 23.94 -17.07
CA SER A 64 3.96 24.44 -18.31
C SER A 64 4.02 23.39 -19.43
N ASP A 65 4.00 22.09 -19.09
CA ASP A 65 4.00 21.02 -20.08
C ASP A 65 2.61 20.84 -20.73
N THR A 66 2.52 21.30 -21.98
CA THR A 66 1.29 21.24 -22.80
C THR A 66 1.26 20.03 -23.73
N THR A 67 2.24 19.13 -23.65
CA THR A 67 2.28 17.94 -24.48
C THR A 67 1.11 16.99 -24.14
N PRO A 68 0.64 16.18 -25.10
CA PRO A 68 -0.38 15.16 -24.82
C PRO A 68 0.07 14.10 -23.79
N SER A 69 1.38 13.91 -23.60
CA SER A 69 1.96 12.95 -22.65
C SER A 69 2.19 13.52 -21.25
N ALA A 70 2.10 14.84 -21.05
CA ALA A 70 2.44 15.53 -19.81
C ALA A 70 1.91 14.86 -18.53
N TRP A 71 0.66 14.35 -18.56
CA TRP A 71 0.07 13.65 -17.41
C TRP A 71 0.69 12.28 -17.17
N ARG A 72 0.93 11.51 -18.23
CA ARG A 72 1.59 10.20 -18.13
C ARG A 72 3.02 10.38 -17.62
N ASP A 73 3.78 11.29 -18.22
CA ASP A 73 5.17 11.55 -17.86
C ASP A 73 5.27 12.08 -16.41
N CYS A 74 4.24 12.80 -15.95
CA CYS A 74 4.14 13.19 -14.55
C CYS A 74 3.93 11.99 -13.61
N LEU A 75 3.01 11.08 -13.95
CA LEU A 75 2.77 9.87 -13.16
C LEU A 75 4.00 8.96 -13.15
N ASP A 76 4.66 8.78 -14.30
CA ASP A 76 5.88 7.98 -14.40
C ASP A 76 6.98 8.52 -13.49
N ARG A 77 7.14 9.85 -13.39
CA ARG A 77 8.07 10.45 -12.42
C ARG A 77 7.68 10.16 -10.97
N LEU A 78 6.39 10.28 -10.63
CA LEU A 78 5.93 10.02 -9.26
C LEU A 78 6.11 8.54 -8.88
N LEU A 79 5.80 7.61 -9.79
CA LEU A 79 5.94 6.17 -9.55
C LEU A 79 7.40 5.72 -9.45
N ASN A 80 8.32 6.37 -10.15
CA ASN A 80 9.75 6.06 -10.11
C ASN A 80 10.51 6.77 -8.96
N ASP A 81 9.86 7.65 -8.20
CA ASP A 81 10.47 8.32 -7.05
C ASP A 81 10.50 7.37 -5.84
N PRO A 82 11.61 7.25 -5.10
CA PRO A 82 11.70 6.38 -3.92
C PRO A 82 10.61 6.61 -2.85
N ALA A 83 10.06 7.82 -2.75
CA ALA A 83 8.97 8.15 -1.84
C ALA A 83 7.68 7.35 -2.13
N TYR A 84 7.51 6.83 -3.35
CA TYR A 84 6.43 5.91 -3.69
C TYR A 84 6.48 4.65 -2.82
N GLY A 85 7.62 3.97 -2.75
CA GLY A 85 7.80 2.79 -1.93
C GLY A 85 7.65 3.08 -0.45
N GLU A 86 8.12 4.23 0.05
CA GLU A 86 7.92 4.65 1.44
C GLU A 86 6.42 4.81 1.77
N ARG A 87 5.66 5.48 0.89
CA ARG A 87 4.23 5.70 1.05
C ARG A 87 3.43 4.39 1.00
N TRP A 88 3.70 3.55 0.02
CA TRP A 88 2.95 2.31 -0.19
C TRP A 88 3.33 1.20 0.79
N ALA A 89 4.60 1.12 1.19
CA ALA A 89 5.02 0.23 2.28
C ALA A 89 4.29 0.56 3.57
N ARG A 90 4.05 1.84 3.89
CA ARG A 90 3.25 2.23 5.06
C ARG A 90 1.85 1.62 5.05
N HIS A 91 1.17 1.65 3.91
CA HIS A 91 -0.15 1.04 3.78
C HIS A 91 -0.11 -0.48 3.98
N TRP A 92 0.92 -1.15 3.49
CA TRP A 92 1.10 -2.58 3.73
C TRP A 92 1.39 -2.88 5.20
N MET A 93 2.26 -2.08 5.83
CA MET A 93 2.58 -2.17 7.25
C MET A 93 1.32 -2.02 8.12
N ASP A 94 0.43 -1.10 7.76
CA ASP A 94 -0.88 -0.95 8.43
C ASP A 94 -1.71 -2.25 8.33
N VAL A 95 -1.73 -2.91 7.16
CA VAL A 95 -2.50 -4.15 6.94
C VAL A 95 -1.95 -5.33 7.75
N VAL A 96 -0.63 -5.44 7.87
CA VAL A 96 0.02 -6.56 8.57
C VAL A 96 0.28 -6.27 10.05
N HIS A 97 -0.26 -5.17 10.57
CA HIS A 97 -0.08 -4.70 11.94
C HIS A 97 1.40 -4.57 12.35
N PHE A 98 2.24 -4.16 11.41
CA PHE A 98 3.67 -3.98 11.69
C PHE A 98 3.87 -2.89 12.74
N ALA A 99 4.66 -3.21 13.77
CA ALA A 99 5.13 -2.27 14.76
C ALA A 99 6.61 -2.56 15.09
N GLU A 100 7.34 -1.52 15.47
CA GLU A 100 8.69 -1.64 16.04
C GLU A 100 8.64 -2.01 17.54
N THR A 101 7.45 -2.33 18.07
CA THR A 101 7.23 -2.79 19.44
C THR A 101 6.28 -3.99 19.47
N HIS A 102 6.10 -4.64 20.61
CA HIS A 102 5.25 -5.82 20.73
C HIS A 102 3.76 -5.55 20.55
N GLY A 103 3.30 -4.32 20.78
CA GLY A 103 1.89 -3.94 20.61
C GLY A 103 0.97 -4.61 21.63
N HIS A 104 1.48 -4.92 22.83
CA HIS A 104 0.73 -5.57 23.91
C HIS A 104 1.18 -5.02 25.29
N ASP A 105 0.65 -5.56 26.40
CA ASP A 105 0.80 -5.05 27.77
C ASP A 105 2.24 -4.76 28.24
N GLN A 106 3.25 -5.55 27.82
CA GLN A 106 4.66 -5.29 28.16
C GLN A 106 5.43 -4.49 27.09
N ASP A 107 4.73 -3.98 26.08
CA ASP A 107 5.18 -3.30 24.86
C ASP A 107 6.69 -3.08 24.71
N ARG A 108 7.44 -4.17 24.44
CA ARG A 108 8.90 -4.07 24.26
C ARG A 108 9.24 -3.64 22.85
N VAL A 109 10.36 -2.96 22.73
CA VAL A 109 10.98 -2.64 21.45
C VAL A 109 11.44 -3.93 20.74
N ARG A 110 11.17 -4.01 19.43
CA ARG A 110 11.68 -5.02 18.52
C ARG A 110 12.89 -4.45 17.78
N GLU A 111 14.08 -4.65 18.34
CA GLU A 111 15.35 -4.07 17.82
C GLU A 111 15.65 -4.41 16.35
N HIS A 112 15.05 -5.48 15.83
CA HIS A 112 15.27 -5.98 14.47
C HIS A 112 13.98 -6.04 13.63
N ALA A 113 12.98 -5.20 13.92
CA ALA A 113 11.78 -5.10 13.07
C ALA A 113 12.04 -4.33 11.75
N TRP A 114 12.96 -3.37 11.77
CA TRP A 114 13.26 -2.47 10.65
C TRP A 114 13.67 -3.15 9.33
N PRO A 115 14.36 -4.31 9.27
CA PRO A 115 14.73 -4.92 8.00
C PRO A 115 13.50 -5.32 7.17
N TYR A 116 12.40 -5.73 7.81
CA TYR A 116 11.17 -6.03 7.10
C TYR A 116 10.51 -4.78 6.51
N ARG A 117 10.53 -3.65 7.23
CA ARG A 117 10.10 -2.35 6.68
C ARG A 117 10.91 -1.99 5.43
N ASP A 118 12.23 -2.09 5.52
CA ASP A 118 13.13 -1.72 4.43
C ASP A 118 12.97 -2.67 3.23
N TYR A 119 12.71 -3.96 3.48
CA TYR A 119 12.29 -4.93 2.46
C TYR A 119 11.02 -4.46 1.73
N LEU A 120 9.96 -4.07 2.45
CA LEU A 120 8.71 -3.59 1.84
C LEU A 120 8.96 -2.39 0.94
N ILE A 121 9.66 -1.36 1.44
CA ILE A 121 10.00 -0.15 0.69
C ILE A 121 10.74 -0.50 -0.60
N THR A 122 11.72 -1.40 -0.50
CA THR A 122 12.51 -1.86 -1.65
C THR A 122 11.63 -2.58 -2.69
N ARG A 123 10.74 -3.48 -2.26
CA ARG A 123 9.90 -4.26 -3.19
C ARG A 123 8.83 -3.44 -3.89
N PHE A 124 8.23 -2.46 -3.20
CA PHE A 124 7.31 -1.53 -3.84
C PHE A 124 8.02 -0.68 -4.90
N ASN A 125 9.22 -0.16 -4.60
CA ASN A 125 10.01 0.61 -5.56
C ASN A 125 10.55 -0.21 -6.73
N SER A 126 10.73 -1.52 -6.56
CA SER A 126 11.18 -2.41 -7.65
C SER A 126 10.05 -2.99 -8.50
N ASP A 127 8.79 -2.62 -8.24
CA ASP A 127 7.59 -3.17 -8.90
C ASP A 127 7.58 -4.71 -8.93
N LEU A 128 7.85 -5.33 -7.77
CA LEU A 128 7.90 -6.78 -7.68
C LEU A 128 6.51 -7.38 -7.99
N PRO A 129 6.38 -8.40 -8.86
CA PRO A 129 5.09 -9.02 -9.13
C PRO A 129 4.43 -9.51 -7.85
N TYR A 130 3.15 -9.16 -7.66
CA TYR A 130 2.43 -9.42 -6.41
C TYR A 130 2.49 -10.90 -5.96
N GLY A 131 2.40 -11.85 -6.89
CA GLY A 131 2.50 -13.28 -6.57
C GLY A 131 3.87 -13.66 -5.97
N GLN A 132 4.95 -13.07 -6.48
CA GLN A 132 6.28 -13.25 -5.91
C GLN A 132 6.42 -12.53 -4.58
N PHE A 133 5.89 -11.31 -4.46
CA PHE A 133 5.89 -10.54 -3.22
C PHE A 133 5.21 -11.28 -2.05
N VAL A 134 4.09 -11.95 -2.29
CA VAL A 134 3.41 -12.78 -1.29
C VAL A 134 4.22 -14.04 -0.98
N MET A 135 4.80 -14.69 -2.00
CA MET A 135 5.57 -15.91 -1.82
C MET A 135 6.84 -15.67 -0.98
N GLU A 136 7.57 -14.58 -1.25
CA GLU A 136 8.74 -14.17 -0.48
C GLU A 136 8.39 -13.94 1.00
N GLN A 137 7.22 -13.35 1.29
CA GLN A 137 6.80 -13.10 2.67
C GLN A 137 6.43 -14.36 3.46
N VAL A 138 5.94 -15.41 2.79
CA VAL A 138 5.54 -16.65 3.44
C VAL A 138 6.69 -17.65 3.56
N ALA A 139 7.62 -17.65 2.60
CA ALA A 139 8.61 -18.71 2.48
C ALA A 139 9.98 -18.24 1.96
N GLY A 140 10.32 -16.96 2.07
CA GLY A 140 11.57 -16.41 1.53
C GLY A 140 12.82 -17.13 2.04
N ASP A 141 12.84 -17.51 3.31
CA ASP A 141 13.89 -18.31 3.94
C ASP A 141 14.08 -19.70 3.28
N VAL A 142 13.01 -20.32 2.79
CA VAL A 142 13.04 -21.61 2.09
C VAL A 142 13.36 -21.45 0.60
N LEU A 143 12.85 -20.40 -0.03
CA LEU A 143 13.03 -20.15 -1.47
C LEU A 143 14.49 -19.80 -1.80
N ASP A 144 15.16 -19.05 -0.93
CA ASP A 144 16.55 -18.61 -1.12
C ASP A 144 17.30 -18.53 0.23
N PRO A 145 17.64 -19.68 0.84
CA PRO A 145 18.22 -19.73 2.19
C PRO A 145 19.61 -19.10 2.30
N ALA A 146 20.30 -18.90 1.17
CA ALA A 146 21.62 -18.27 1.13
C ALA A 146 21.54 -16.74 1.04
N ASN A 147 20.35 -16.17 0.85
CA ASN A 147 20.13 -14.76 0.65
C ASN A 147 19.48 -14.13 1.89
N PRO A 148 20.23 -13.31 2.66
CA PRO A 148 19.70 -12.65 3.85
C PRO A 148 18.44 -11.82 3.57
N ARG A 149 18.30 -11.25 2.37
CA ARG A 149 17.11 -10.45 2.01
C ARG A 149 15.84 -11.29 1.86
N ALA A 150 15.98 -12.57 1.53
CA ALA A 150 14.83 -13.47 1.48
C ALA A 150 14.32 -13.78 2.90
N ILE A 151 15.21 -13.79 3.90
CA ILE A 151 14.83 -13.92 5.30
C ILE A 151 14.10 -12.66 5.79
N GLU A 152 14.56 -11.46 5.41
CA GLU A 152 13.88 -10.19 5.76
C GLU A 152 12.40 -10.19 5.39
N ALA A 153 12.05 -10.78 4.24
CA ALA A 153 10.66 -10.91 3.78
C ALA A 153 9.77 -11.68 4.76
N THR A 154 10.32 -12.71 5.42
CA THR A 154 9.58 -13.52 6.40
C THR A 154 9.27 -12.80 7.71
N GLY A 155 9.77 -11.57 7.88
CA GLY A 155 9.31 -10.66 8.94
C GLY A 155 7.79 -10.46 8.95
N PHE A 156 7.12 -10.69 7.81
CA PHE A 156 5.67 -10.80 7.70
C PHE A 156 5.05 -11.75 8.75
N LEU A 157 5.66 -12.92 8.96
CA LEU A 157 5.17 -13.94 9.89
C LEU A 157 5.34 -13.53 11.36
N ALA A 158 6.16 -12.52 11.62
CA ALA A 158 6.42 -11.99 12.94
C ALA A 158 5.75 -10.64 13.19
N ALA A 159 5.09 -10.01 12.21
CA ALA A 159 4.62 -8.63 12.30
C ALA A 159 3.51 -8.40 13.36
N GLY A 160 2.68 -9.41 13.64
CA GLY A 160 1.55 -9.30 14.56
C GLY A 160 1.94 -9.09 16.03
N PRO A 161 0.98 -8.70 16.89
CA PRO A 161 1.21 -8.47 18.32
C PRO A 161 1.82 -9.69 19.01
N TRP A 162 2.64 -9.45 20.03
CA TRP A 162 3.25 -10.53 20.82
C TRP A 162 3.06 -10.26 22.30
N ASP A 163 2.35 -11.17 22.98
CA ASP A 163 2.18 -11.09 24.42
C ASP A 163 3.33 -11.78 25.16
N GLU A 164 4.23 -10.95 25.67
CA GLU A 164 5.35 -11.42 26.51
C GLU A 164 4.87 -12.10 27.79
N SER A 165 3.75 -11.64 28.37
CA SER A 165 3.31 -12.05 29.69
C SER A 165 2.75 -13.48 29.72
N SER A 166 1.99 -13.86 28.69
CA SER A 166 1.45 -15.21 28.55
C SER A 166 2.41 -16.18 27.85
N LEU A 167 3.35 -15.72 27.01
CA LEU A 167 4.14 -16.64 26.17
C LEU A 167 5.57 -16.91 26.66
N ARG A 168 6.15 -16.04 27.51
CA ARG A 168 7.56 -16.13 27.89
C ARG A 168 7.87 -17.23 28.91
N ASP A 169 7.01 -17.40 29.91
CA ASP A 169 7.28 -18.27 31.07
C ASP A 169 6.60 -19.64 30.99
N ILE A 170 5.88 -19.93 29.90
CA ILE A 170 5.15 -21.19 29.75
C ILE A 170 5.98 -22.21 28.95
N GLN A 171 6.29 -23.34 29.58
CA GLN A 171 6.93 -24.48 28.92
C GLN A 171 6.17 -24.89 27.66
N GLU A 172 6.92 -25.16 26.58
CA GLU A 172 6.38 -25.38 25.23
C GLU A 172 5.34 -26.52 25.15
N ASN A 173 5.41 -27.48 26.07
CA ASN A 173 4.54 -28.66 26.15
C ASN A 173 3.52 -28.60 27.30
N SER A 174 3.27 -27.44 27.90
CA SER A 174 2.27 -27.34 28.98
C SER A 174 0.87 -27.08 28.43
N ILE A 175 -0.13 -27.59 29.14
CA ILE A 175 -1.56 -27.34 28.86
C ILE A 175 -1.85 -25.83 28.94
N ASP A 176 -1.16 -25.09 29.82
CA ASP A 176 -1.34 -23.64 29.96
C ASP A 176 -0.99 -22.88 28.67
N ARG A 177 0.00 -23.36 27.89
CA ARG A 177 0.38 -22.75 26.61
C ARG A 177 -0.64 -23.02 25.53
N GLU A 178 -1.17 -24.24 25.52
CA GLU A 178 -2.21 -24.64 24.59
C GLU A 178 -3.48 -23.83 24.86
N VAL A 179 -3.85 -23.64 26.13
CA VAL A 179 -4.98 -22.81 26.57
C VAL A 179 -4.77 -21.33 26.23
N GLY A 180 -3.58 -20.76 26.48
CA GLY A 180 -3.27 -19.37 26.09
C GLY A 180 -3.41 -19.11 24.59
N ARG A 181 -2.92 -20.03 23.75
CA ARG A 181 -3.09 -19.94 22.28
C ARG A 181 -4.55 -19.98 21.80
N TYR A 182 -5.42 -20.67 22.54
CA TYR A 182 -6.84 -20.77 22.19
C TYR A 182 -7.69 -19.62 22.74
N LEU A 183 -7.27 -18.99 23.84
CA LEU A 183 -8.00 -17.88 24.47
C LEU A 183 -7.64 -16.51 23.86
N ASP A 184 -6.43 -16.34 23.33
CA ASP A 184 -6.00 -15.07 22.70
C ASP A 184 -6.33 -14.98 21.19
N ARG A 185 -7.25 -15.82 20.71
CA ARG A 185 -7.75 -15.81 19.32
C ARG A 185 -9.08 -15.07 19.20
N ASP A 186 -9.15 -13.85 19.71
CA ASP A 186 -10.27 -12.92 19.48
C ASP A 186 -9.80 -11.69 18.67
#